data_AF-A0A915DHT5-F1
#
_entry.id   AF-A0A915DHT5-F1
#
_cell.length_a   1.000
_cell.length_b   1.000
_cell.length_c   1.000
_cell.angle_alpha   90.00
_cell.angle_beta   90.00
_cell.angle_gamma   90.00
#
_symmetry.space_group_name_H-M   'P 1'
#
loop_
_entity.id
_entity.type
_entity.pdbx_description
1 polymer ?
#
loop_
_entity_poly.entity_id
_entity_poly.type
_entity_poly.pdbx_seq_one_letter_code
_entity_poly.pdbx_strand_id
1 'polypeptide(L)'
;MSEVKFRKGTVSKRADRIKSFISPCAGSFSSLVQLSSIFVDKTLLIQDFYQGRNTHILLTLPRCMGKTTALTMCADFFSNLDTDINRQHSKRKSFRKVNIRAPTLIMNEEAFVKENMGAWPTIMFSLKYVVGKTKEAVLDSLRVQLAAQFERHEYLHEWLEKDKGIASKHKANVYLKYCKMDINEAEAIRGLQVLINHLHNHYKKRVILFVDDYDVPWTWSSDLRSQTESDQVHTFIYQFLLMTFSEQDRCIHRSIVAGSYRVASEQFDNNRLNLKHLTAIGNPLAKYFGFIEEEFHALCESYKVSPEHREVAKAYYNGLPIFHPNSTVEF
;
A
#
# COMPACT_ATOMS: atom_id res chain seq x y z
N MET A 1 -23.99 17.04 8.11
CA MET A 1 -23.65 15.88 8.95
C MET A 1 -23.41 14.69 8.03
N SER A 2 -22.17 14.25 7.88
CA SER A 2 -21.87 13.02 7.15
C SER A 2 -22.31 11.83 7.99
N GLU A 3 -23.31 11.10 7.50
CA GLU A 3 -23.83 9.89 8.13
C GLU A 3 -22.72 8.82 8.20
N VAL A 4 -22.29 8.43 9.41
CA VAL A 4 -21.30 7.36 9.60
C VAL A 4 -21.87 6.05 9.05
N LYS A 5 -21.28 5.51 7.99
CA LYS A 5 -21.79 4.29 7.35
C LYS A 5 -20.99 3.05 7.77
N PHE A 6 -21.63 2.24 8.61
CA PHE A 6 -21.14 0.91 8.95
C PHE A 6 -21.44 -0.12 7.86
N ARG A 7 -20.57 -1.12 7.75
CA ARG A 7 -20.75 -2.29 6.87
C ARG A 7 -20.52 -3.58 7.64
N LYS A 8 -21.35 -4.59 7.35
CA LYS A 8 -21.21 -5.93 7.92
C LYS A 8 -20.16 -6.72 7.14
N GLY A 9 -19.18 -7.27 7.85
CA GLY A 9 -18.22 -8.20 7.25
C GLY A 9 -18.77 -9.63 7.12
N THR A 10 -18.07 -10.46 6.34
CA THR A 10 -18.32 -11.90 6.26
C THR A 10 -17.51 -12.64 7.32
N VAL A 11 -17.95 -12.56 8.59
CA VAL A 11 -17.39 -13.43 9.64
C VAL A 11 -17.56 -14.88 9.17
N SER A 12 -16.44 -15.55 8.85
CA SER A 12 -16.46 -16.97 8.48
C SER A 12 -16.67 -17.82 9.74
N LYS A 13 -17.31 -18.99 9.63
CA LYS A 13 -17.47 -19.96 10.75
C LYS A 13 -16.16 -20.37 11.42
N ARG A 14 -15.00 -20.09 10.80
CA ARG A 14 -13.65 -20.33 11.34
C ARG A 14 -13.22 -19.22 12.31
N ALA A 15 -13.75 -18.00 12.17
CA ALA A 15 -13.49 -16.86 13.05
C ALA A 15 -14.22 -16.99 14.39
N ASP A 16 -15.33 -17.75 14.47
CA ASP A 16 -16.01 -18.04 15.74
C ASP A 16 -15.12 -18.81 16.75
N ARG A 17 -14.07 -19.49 16.26
CA ARG A 17 -13.06 -20.16 17.11
C ARG A 17 -11.91 -19.25 17.53
N ILE A 18 -11.75 -18.08 16.90
CA ILE A 18 -10.70 -17.11 17.20
C ILE A 18 -11.35 -15.97 17.97
N LYS A 19 -11.73 -16.24 19.23
CA LYS A 19 -12.03 -15.20 20.23
C LYS A 19 -10.76 -14.48 20.72
N SER A 20 -9.63 -14.62 20.04
CA SER A 20 -8.33 -14.07 20.44
C SER A 20 -7.92 -12.92 19.53
N PHE A 21 -7.92 -11.72 20.10
CA PHE A 21 -7.11 -10.55 19.71
C PHE A 21 -6.80 -10.41 18.20
N ILE A 22 -7.71 -9.77 17.47
CA ILE A 22 -7.34 -9.15 16.19
C ILE A 22 -6.56 -7.89 16.54
N SER A 23 -5.25 -7.88 16.27
CA SER A 23 -4.44 -6.67 16.34
C SER A 23 -5.08 -5.60 15.43
N PRO A 24 -5.43 -4.40 15.95
CA PRO A 24 -6.13 -3.37 15.19
C PRO A 24 -5.35 -2.82 13.97
N CYS A 25 -4.07 -3.18 13.81
CA CYS A 25 -3.13 -2.40 13.01
C CYS A 25 -2.40 -3.13 11.88
N ALA A 26 -2.71 -4.39 11.56
CA ALA A 26 -1.88 -5.15 10.63
C ALA A 26 -2.65 -6.12 9.72
N GLY A 27 -3.76 -5.68 9.13
CA GLY A 27 -4.56 -6.48 8.21
C GLY A 27 -4.63 -5.90 6.80
N SER A 28 -4.76 -6.77 5.79
CA SER A 28 -5.23 -6.35 4.46
C SER A 28 -6.72 -5.97 4.51
N PHE A 29 -7.21 -5.20 3.54
CA PHE A 29 -8.65 -4.91 3.42
C PHE A 29 -9.50 -6.17 3.34
N SER A 30 -9.07 -7.17 2.57
CA SER A 30 -9.74 -8.48 2.53
C SER A 30 -9.80 -9.13 3.93
N SER A 31 -8.73 -9.06 4.73
CA SER A 31 -8.72 -9.57 6.10
C SER A 31 -9.71 -8.81 6.97
N LEU A 32 -9.75 -7.48 6.86
CA LEU A 32 -10.70 -6.64 7.59
C LEU A 32 -12.15 -7.05 7.28
N VAL A 33 -12.52 -7.21 6.01
CA VAL A 33 -13.88 -7.61 5.63
C VAL A 33 -14.25 -9.03 6.10
N GLN A 34 -13.29 -9.96 6.11
CA GLN A 34 -13.53 -11.35 6.48
C GLN A 34 -13.54 -11.61 8.00
N LEU A 35 -12.85 -10.77 8.77
CA LEU A 35 -12.66 -10.97 10.20
C LEU A 35 -13.51 -10.03 11.06
N SER A 36 -13.89 -8.86 10.54
CA SER A 36 -14.73 -7.92 11.29
C SER A 36 -16.22 -8.26 11.13
N SER A 37 -16.96 -8.13 12.23
CA SER A 37 -18.43 -8.13 12.18
C SER A 37 -18.96 -6.81 11.62
N ILE A 38 -18.34 -5.70 12.01
CA ILE A 38 -18.63 -4.34 11.56
C ILE A 38 -17.33 -3.59 11.27
N PHE A 39 -17.28 -2.86 10.15
CA PHE A 39 -16.21 -1.89 9.85
C PHE A 39 -16.77 -0.56 9.34
N VAL A 40 -15.96 0.50 9.49
CA VAL A 40 -16.24 1.84 8.97
C VAL A 40 -15.89 1.89 7.49
N ASP A 41 -16.85 2.30 6.66
CA ASP A 41 -16.67 2.34 5.21
C ASP A 41 -15.85 3.57 4.77
N LYS A 42 -14.57 3.34 4.46
CA LYS A 42 -13.65 4.36 3.93
C LYS A 42 -13.44 4.23 2.41
N THR A 43 -14.30 3.49 1.70
CA THR A 43 -14.05 3.14 0.28
C THR A 43 -14.05 4.33 -0.68
N LEU A 44 -14.63 5.47 -0.30
CA LEU A 44 -14.52 6.71 -1.10
C LEU A 44 -13.07 7.22 -1.24
N LEU A 45 -12.14 6.75 -0.40
CA LEU A 45 -10.71 6.98 -0.62
C LEU A 45 -10.27 6.62 -2.04
N ILE A 46 -10.86 5.57 -2.63
CA ILE A 46 -10.52 5.08 -3.96
C ILE A 46 -10.74 6.18 -5.02
N GLN A 47 -11.90 6.84 -4.99
CA GLN A 47 -12.25 7.89 -5.92
C GLN A 47 -11.44 9.16 -5.63
N ASP A 48 -11.36 9.59 -4.36
CA ASP A 48 -10.61 10.81 -3.97
C ASP A 48 -9.11 10.68 -4.32
N PHE A 49 -8.52 9.50 -4.15
CA PHE A 49 -7.16 9.22 -4.60
C PHE A 49 -7.03 9.30 -6.12
N TYR A 50 -7.95 8.67 -6.86
CA TYR A 50 -7.87 8.61 -8.32
C TYR A 50 -8.17 9.95 -9.01
N GLN A 51 -9.03 10.78 -8.44
CA GLN A 51 -9.38 12.09 -8.99
C GLN A 51 -8.52 13.22 -8.40
N GLY A 52 -7.66 12.91 -7.43
CA GLY A 52 -6.74 13.84 -6.82
C GLY A 52 -5.81 14.53 -7.83
N ARG A 53 -5.42 15.77 -7.52
CA ARG A 53 -4.53 16.58 -8.36
C ARG A 53 -3.11 16.04 -8.43
N ASN A 54 -2.64 15.41 -7.36
CA ASN A 54 -1.26 14.93 -7.25
C ASN A 54 -1.13 13.53 -7.86
N THR A 55 -0.17 13.35 -8.76
CA THR A 55 0.14 12.05 -9.38
C THR A 55 0.79 11.10 -8.37
N HIS A 56 1.78 11.61 -7.63
CA HIS A 56 2.56 10.83 -6.67
C HIS A 56 2.45 11.47 -5.29
N ILE A 57 2.05 10.66 -4.31
CA ILE A 57 1.79 11.11 -2.94
C ILE A 57 2.76 10.39 -2.00
N LEU A 58 3.46 11.15 -1.17
CA LEU A 58 4.14 10.64 0.01
C LEU A 58 3.23 10.86 1.21
N LEU A 59 2.73 9.77 1.82
CA LEU A 59 1.79 9.80 2.92
C LEU A 59 2.48 9.39 4.22
N THR A 60 2.73 10.34 5.11
CA THR A 60 3.29 10.06 6.44
C THR A 60 2.21 10.22 7.49
N LEU A 61 1.79 9.09 8.06
CA LEU A 61 0.77 9.05 9.11
C LEU A 61 1.29 8.17 10.25
N PRO A 62 0.97 8.47 11.52
CA PRO A 62 1.30 7.62 12.65
C PRO A 62 1.04 6.11 12.44
N ARG A 63 1.73 5.28 13.25
CA ARG A 63 1.46 3.84 13.32
C ARG A 63 -0.02 3.61 13.65
N CYS A 64 -0.55 2.46 13.24
CA CYS A 64 -1.94 2.06 13.52
C CYS A 64 -3.07 2.87 12.85
N MET A 65 -2.78 3.81 11.94
CA MET A 65 -3.82 4.56 11.22
C MET A 65 -4.44 3.84 10.00
N GLY A 66 -4.24 2.53 9.87
CA GLY A 66 -4.86 1.74 8.78
C GLY A 66 -4.26 1.98 7.39
N LYS A 67 -3.03 2.49 7.28
CA LYS A 67 -2.31 2.71 6.00
C LYS A 67 -2.34 1.47 5.09
N THR A 68 -1.89 0.33 5.60
CA THR A 68 -1.88 -0.95 4.85
C THR A 68 -3.28 -1.36 4.41
N THR A 69 -4.28 -1.22 5.27
CA THR A 69 -5.69 -1.52 4.94
C THR A 69 -6.17 -0.65 3.79
N ALA A 70 -5.92 0.66 3.86
CA ALA A 70 -6.32 1.62 2.85
C ALA A 70 -5.62 1.39 1.50
N LEU A 71 -4.30 1.15 1.51
CA LEU A 71 -3.55 0.85 0.29
C LEU A 71 -3.97 -0.47 -0.34
N THR A 72 -4.16 -1.52 0.46
CA THR A 72 -4.65 -2.81 -0.05
C THR A 72 -6.07 -2.73 -0.58
N MET A 73 -6.95 -1.93 0.03
CA MET A 73 -8.30 -1.66 -0.48
C MET A 73 -8.26 -1.03 -1.87
N CYS A 74 -7.45 0.02 -2.06
CA CYS A 74 -7.27 0.65 -3.37
C CYS A 74 -6.62 -0.32 -4.37
N ALA A 75 -5.60 -1.07 -3.94
CA ALA A 75 -4.93 -2.05 -4.79
C ALA A 75 -5.90 -3.14 -5.28
N ASP A 76 -6.70 -3.70 -4.37
CA ASP A 76 -7.68 -4.74 -4.70
C ASP A 76 -8.79 -4.20 -5.62
N PHE A 77 -9.16 -2.91 -5.49
CA PHE A 77 -10.14 -2.25 -6.37
C PHE A 77 -9.62 -2.04 -7.79
N PHE A 78 -8.42 -1.50 -7.96
CA PHE A 78 -7.90 -1.16 -9.29
C PHE A 78 -7.30 -2.35 -10.04
N SER A 79 -6.77 -3.34 -9.31
CA SER A 79 -5.95 -4.42 -9.87
C SER A 79 -6.66 -5.25 -10.94
N ASN A 80 -6.04 -5.32 -12.12
CA ASN A 80 -6.44 -6.17 -13.23
C ASN A 80 -5.91 -7.62 -13.14
N LEU A 81 -5.24 -7.99 -12.04
CA LEU A 81 -4.69 -9.34 -11.85
C LEU A 81 -5.76 -10.45 -11.82
N ASP A 82 -7.01 -10.10 -11.56
CA ASP A 82 -8.15 -11.03 -11.54
C ASP A 82 -8.92 -11.11 -12.88
N THR A 83 -8.46 -10.44 -13.93
CA THR A 83 -9.06 -10.55 -15.27
C THR A 83 -8.79 -11.94 -15.87
N ASP A 84 -9.65 -12.40 -16.79
CA ASP A 84 -9.67 -13.78 -17.30
C ASP A 84 -8.34 -14.28 -17.89
N ILE A 85 -7.45 -13.37 -18.29
CA ILE A 85 -6.10 -13.67 -18.82
C ILE A 85 -5.15 -14.19 -17.72
N ASN A 86 -5.33 -13.78 -16.46
CA ASN A 86 -4.41 -14.06 -15.34
C ASN A 86 -5.02 -14.92 -14.23
N ARG A 87 -6.24 -15.44 -14.46
CA ARG A 87 -7.04 -16.19 -13.48
C ARG A 87 -6.32 -17.43 -12.94
N GLN A 88 -5.37 -17.99 -13.69
CA GLN A 88 -4.60 -19.17 -13.28
C GLN A 88 -3.44 -18.86 -12.32
N HIS A 89 -2.94 -17.61 -12.26
CA HIS A 89 -1.75 -17.23 -11.48
C HIS A 89 -2.05 -16.29 -10.30
N SER A 90 -3.23 -15.67 -10.22
CA SER A 90 -3.57 -14.75 -9.13
C SER A 90 -4.14 -15.47 -7.89
N LYS A 91 -3.39 -15.46 -6.78
CA LYS A 91 -3.90 -15.79 -5.43
C LYS A 91 -4.65 -14.62 -4.76
N ARG A 92 -4.63 -13.41 -5.35
CA ARG A 92 -5.38 -12.26 -4.83
C ARG A 92 -6.85 -12.39 -5.20
N LYS A 93 -7.73 -12.00 -4.27
CA LYS A 93 -9.17 -11.93 -4.53
C LYS A 93 -9.49 -10.51 -5.02
N SER A 94 -10.08 -10.41 -6.20
CA SER A 94 -10.63 -9.16 -6.72
C SER A 94 -11.52 -8.49 -5.68
N PHE A 95 -11.59 -7.16 -5.68
CA PHE A 95 -12.55 -6.40 -4.88
C PHE A 95 -13.99 -6.96 -4.98
N ARG A 96 -14.42 -7.44 -6.15
CA ARG A 96 -15.74 -8.12 -6.33
C ARG A 96 -15.86 -9.45 -5.60
N LYS A 97 -14.73 -10.17 -5.43
CA LYS A 97 -14.64 -11.48 -4.74
C LYS A 97 -14.40 -11.33 -3.24
N VAL A 98 -14.06 -10.13 -2.76
CA VAL A 98 -14.17 -9.83 -1.34
C VAL A 98 -15.66 -9.83 -1.03
N ASN A 99 -16.15 -10.89 -0.37
CA ASN A 99 -17.58 -11.06 -0.06
C ASN A 99 -18.03 -10.00 0.96
N ILE A 100 -18.28 -8.77 0.50
CA ILE A 100 -18.85 -7.74 1.36
C ILE A 100 -20.37 -7.98 1.38
N ARG A 101 -20.96 -8.18 2.58
CA ARG A 101 -22.40 -8.49 2.72
C ARG A 101 -23.32 -7.33 2.34
N ALA A 102 -22.79 -6.11 2.19
CA ALA A 102 -23.51 -4.91 1.79
C ALA A 102 -22.65 -4.07 0.84
N PRO A 103 -23.24 -3.37 -0.14
CA PRO A 103 -22.47 -2.52 -1.05
C PRO A 103 -21.74 -1.42 -0.28
N THR A 104 -20.45 -1.25 -0.57
CA THR A 104 -19.64 -0.17 -0.01
C THR A 104 -19.99 1.17 -0.64
N LEU A 105 -19.63 2.28 0.01
CA LEU A 105 -19.91 3.63 -0.46
C LEU A 105 -19.45 3.87 -1.90
N ILE A 106 -18.27 3.37 -2.27
CA ILE A 106 -17.74 3.48 -3.64
C ILE A 106 -18.65 2.81 -4.68
N MET A 107 -19.44 1.79 -4.31
CA MET A 107 -20.33 1.10 -5.25
C MET A 107 -21.49 1.98 -5.73
N ASN A 108 -21.79 3.07 -5.03
CA ASN A 108 -22.78 4.05 -5.46
C ASN A 108 -22.25 4.95 -6.59
N GLU A 109 -20.93 5.00 -6.80
CA GLU A 109 -20.28 5.75 -7.86
C GLU A 109 -20.22 4.91 -9.15
N GLU A 110 -21.39 4.50 -9.66
CA GLU A 110 -21.52 3.46 -10.70
C GLU A 110 -20.64 3.71 -11.94
N ALA A 111 -20.61 4.94 -12.45
CA ALA A 111 -19.80 5.31 -13.60
C ALA A 111 -18.30 5.12 -13.33
N PHE A 112 -17.83 5.59 -12.17
CA PHE A 112 -16.44 5.47 -11.75
C PHE A 112 -16.05 4.00 -11.56
N VAL A 113 -16.92 3.21 -10.90
CA VAL A 113 -16.72 1.79 -10.64
C VAL A 113 -16.65 0.99 -11.94
N LYS A 114 -17.54 1.27 -12.90
CA LYS A 114 -17.57 0.61 -14.19
C LYS A 114 -16.28 0.85 -15.00
N GLU A 115 -15.72 2.05 -14.92
CA GLU A 115 -14.52 2.43 -15.66
C GLU A 115 -13.22 1.94 -15.00
N ASN A 116 -13.13 1.97 -13.67
CA ASN A 116 -11.85 1.85 -12.97
C ASN A 116 -11.64 0.54 -12.20
N MET A 117 -12.71 -0.12 -11.77
CA MET A 117 -12.58 -1.33 -10.96
C MET A 117 -12.01 -2.49 -11.80
N GLY A 118 -10.85 -2.99 -11.42
CA GLY A 118 -10.13 -4.06 -12.11
C GLY A 118 -9.53 -3.64 -13.46
N ALA A 119 -9.44 -2.34 -13.74
CA ALA A 119 -9.04 -1.83 -15.05
C ALA A 119 -7.53 -1.54 -15.21
N TRP A 120 -6.77 -1.55 -14.10
CA TRP A 120 -5.42 -1.00 -14.05
C TRP A 120 -4.38 -2.06 -13.64
N PRO A 121 -3.22 -2.11 -14.33
CA PRO A 121 -2.04 -2.79 -13.81
C PRO A 121 -1.67 -2.14 -12.47
N THR A 122 -1.64 -2.94 -11.41
CA THR A 122 -1.46 -2.41 -10.05
C THR A 122 -0.38 -3.17 -9.31
N ILE A 123 0.59 -2.45 -8.73
CA ILE A 123 1.62 -3.00 -7.86
C ILE A 123 1.34 -2.57 -6.42
N MET A 124 1.38 -3.53 -5.49
CA MET A 124 1.38 -3.27 -4.05
C MET A 124 2.67 -3.85 -3.47
N PHE A 125 3.64 -2.97 -3.17
CA PHE A 125 4.96 -3.31 -2.65
C PHE A 125 5.06 -2.90 -1.19
N SER A 126 5.48 -3.78 -0.29
CA SER A 126 5.64 -3.46 1.13
C SER A 126 7.09 -3.66 1.54
N LEU A 127 7.65 -2.64 2.19
CA LEU A 127 9.00 -2.64 2.74
C LEU A 127 9.03 -3.15 4.20
N LYS A 128 7.89 -3.60 4.75
CA LYS A 128 7.75 -4.11 6.11
C LYS A 128 8.74 -5.23 6.47
N TYR A 129 9.08 -6.06 5.48
CA TYR A 129 9.99 -7.20 5.64
C TYR A 129 11.37 -6.93 5.06
N VAL A 130 11.64 -5.72 4.58
CA VAL A 130 12.97 -5.29 4.17
C VAL A 130 13.68 -4.78 5.42
N VAL A 131 14.30 -5.71 6.12
CA VAL A 131 14.97 -5.48 7.40
C VAL A 131 16.44 -5.89 7.31
N GLY A 132 17.29 -5.22 8.06
CA GLY A 132 18.72 -5.48 8.08
C GLY A 132 19.46 -4.39 8.83
N LYS A 133 20.53 -4.75 9.56
CA LYS A 133 21.36 -3.77 10.28
C LYS A 133 22.46 -3.17 9.40
N THR A 134 22.74 -3.81 8.26
CA THR A 134 23.72 -3.36 7.27
C THR A 134 23.03 -3.20 5.92
N LYS A 135 23.63 -2.43 5.02
CA LYS A 135 23.15 -2.28 3.64
C LYS A 135 23.01 -3.63 2.94
N GLU A 136 23.95 -4.55 3.15
CA GLU A 136 23.96 -5.88 2.54
C GLU A 136 22.77 -6.72 3.03
N ALA A 137 22.47 -6.69 4.34
CA ALA A 137 21.30 -7.39 4.88
C ALA A 137 19.98 -6.81 4.36
N VAL A 138 19.91 -5.48 4.22
CA VAL A 138 18.76 -4.78 3.63
C VAL A 138 18.61 -5.14 2.15
N LEU A 139 19.71 -5.20 1.40
CA LEU A 139 19.72 -5.64 0.00
C LEU A 139 19.22 -7.08 -0.15
N ASP A 140 19.65 -8.01 0.70
CA ASP A 140 19.18 -9.40 0.67
C ASP A 140 17.69 -9.50 0.97
N SER A 141 17.20 -8.77 1.99
CA SER A 141 15.76 -8.72 2.27
C SER A 141 14.97 -8.07 1.14
N LEU A 142 15.53 -7.05 0.46
CA LEU A 142 14.92 -6.43 -0.71
C LEU A 142 14.86 -7.40 -1.90
N ARG A 143 15.89 -8.20 -2.15
CA ARG A 143 15.90 -9.24 -3.20
C ARG A 143 14.75 -10.22 -3.01
N VAL A 144 14.51 -10.67 -1.77
CA VAL A 144 13.38 -11.55 -1.43
C VAL A 144 12.04 -10.87 -1.72
N GLN A 145 11.87 -9.61 -1.33
CA GLN A 145 10.62 -8.87 -1.61
C GLN A 145 10.41 -8.64 -3.11
N LEU A 146 11.46 -8.32 -3.87
CA LEU A 146 11.38 -8.18 -5.32
C LEU A 146 11.03 -9.51 -5.99
N ALA A 147 11.70 -10.61 -5.64
CA ALA A 147 11.40 -11.94 -6.18
C ALA A 147 9.93 -12.30 -5.97
N ALA A 148 9.42 -12.15 -4.74
CA ALA A 148 8.01 -12.40 -4.43
C ALA A 148 7.03 -11.51 -5.21
N GLN A 149 7.47 -10.34 -5.68
CA GLN A 149 6.65 -9.43 -6.47
C GLN A 149 6.69 -9.80 -7.95
N PHE A 150 7.84 -10.17 -8.48
CA PHE A 150 7.94 -10.74 -9.83
C PHE A 150 7.19 -12.07 -9.94
N GLU A 151 7.24 -12.95 -8.94
CA GLU A 151 6.44 -14.18 -8.93
C GLU A 151 4.93 -13.92 -9.04
N ARG A 152 4.41 -12.85 -8.41
CA ARG A 152 2.99 -12.47 -8.54
C ARG A 152 2.60 -12.06 -9.96
N HIS A 153 3.56 -11.74 -10.80
CA HIS A 153 3.38 -11.32 -12.18
C HIS A 153 3.95 -12.33 -13.18
N GLU A 154 4.09 -13.61 -12.81
CA GLU A 154 4.67 -14.69 -13.63
C GLU A 154 4.19 -14.72 -15.10
N TYR A 155 2.92 -14.38 -15.36
CA TYR A 155 2.35 -14.25 -16.71
C TYR A 155 3.14 -13.28 -17.63
N LEU A 156 3.88 -12.32 -17.08
CA LEU A 156 4.78 -11.44 -17.82
C LEU A 156 5.94 -12.21 -18.44
N HIS A 157 6.48 -13.20 -17.74
CA HIS A 157 7.54 -14.05 -18.25
C HIS A 157 7.06 -14.83 -19.49
N GLU A 158 5.92 -15.49 -19.37
CA GLU A 158 5.29 -16.22 -20.50
C GLU A 158 5.02 -15.30 -21.69
N TRP A 159 4.59 -14.07 -21.44
CA TRP A 159 4.37 -13.08 -22.48
C TRP A 159 5.67 -12.64 -23.16
N LEU A 160 6.75 -12.43 -22.40
CA LEU A 160 8.06 -12.05 -22.93
C LEU A 160 8.66 -13.15 -23.81
N GLU A 161 8.43 -14.43 -23.48
CA GLU A 161 8.95 -15.57 -24.25
C GLU A 161 8.24 -15.78 -25.60
N LYS A 162 7.01 -15.26 -25.78
CA LYS A 162 6.26 -15.40 -27.04
C LYS A 162 6.95 -14.68 -28.20
N ASP A 163 7.62 -13.56 -27.93
CA ASP A 163 8.40 -12.84 -28.94
C ASP A 163 9.82 -13.42 -29.01
N LYS A 164 10.19 -13.93 -30.20
CA LYS A 164 11.50 -14.55 -30.44
C LYS A 164 12.62 -13.54 -30.70
N GLY A 165 12.32 -12.24 -30.74
CA GLY A 165 13.29 -11.17 -30.90
C GLY A 165 14.33 -11.14 -29.77
N ILE A 166 15.57 -10.78 -30.11
CA ILE A 166 16.71 -10.73 -29.16
C ILE A 166 16.38 -9.83 -27.96
N ALA A 167 15.74 -8.68 -28.19
CA ALA A 167 15.34 -7.76 -27.14
C ALA A 167 14.33 -8.36 -26.16
N SER A 168 13.38 -9.20 -26.64
CA SER A 168 12.40 -9.84 -25.77
C SER A 168 13.02 -10.96 -24.94
N LYS A 169 13.90 -11.77 -25.56
CA LYS A 169 14.69 -12.79 -24.83
C LYS A 169 15.55 -12.19 -23.73
N HIS A 170 16.20 -11.05 -23.99
CA HIS A 170 16.96 -10.34 -22.97
C HIS A 170 16.05 -9.90 -21.81
N LYS A 171 14.88 -9.33 -22.09
CA LYS A 171 13.89 -8.96 -21.07
C LYS A 171 13.39 -10.16 -20.27
N ALA A 172 13.12 -11.30 -20.91
CA ALA A 172 12.74 -12.54 -20.22
C ALA A 172 13.86 -13.03 -19.28
N ASN A 173 15.12 -13.01 -19.73
CA ASN A 173 16.26 -13.36 -18.90
C ASN A 173 16.42 -12.43 -17.70
N VAL A 174 16.28 -11.11 -17.90
CA VAL A 174 16.29 -10.13 -16.82
C VAL A 174 15.17 -10.42 -15.82
N TYR A 175 13.96 -10.72 -16.30
CA TYR A 175 12.83 -11.11 -15.45
C TYR A 175 13.17 -12.32 -14.56
N LEU A 176 13.75 -13.37 -15.15
CA LEU A 176 14.15 -14.58 -14.42
C LEU A 176 15.22 -14.31 -13.36
N LYS A 177 16.14 -13.35 -13.60
CA LYS A 177 17.13 -12.96 -12.59
C LYS A 177 16.44 -12.46 -11.31
N TYR A 178 15.40 -11.63 -11.43
CA TYR A 178 14.63 -11.18 -10.27
C TYR A 178 13.92 -12.33 -9.55
N CYS A 179 13.26 -13.23 -10.27
CA CYS A 179 12.62 -14.42 -9.67
C CYS A 179 13.62 -15.31 -8.92
N LYS A 180 14.84 -15.45 -9.44
CA LYS A 180 15.91 -16.27 -8.84
C LYS A 180 16.71 -15.55 -7.75
N MET A 181 16.38 -14.29 -7.45
CA MET A 181 17.16 -13.41 -6.56
C MET A 181 18.63 -13.20 -7.00
N ASP A 182 18.95 -13.50 -8.27
CA ASP A 182 20.28 -13.40 -8.86
C ASP A 182 20.48 -12.00 -9.47
N ILE A 183 20.34 -10.97 -8.64
CA ILE A 183 20.46 -9.56 -9.04
C ILE A 183 21.53 -8.86 -8.20
N ASN A 184 22.33 -8.01 -8.82
CA ASN A 184 23.27 -7.16 -8.11
C ASN A 184 22.58 -5.95 -7.46
N GLU A 185 23.34 -5.15 -6.71
CA GLU A 185 22.81 -3.97 -6.01
C GLU A 185 22.14 -2.96 -6.96
N ALA A 186 22.76 -2.66 -8.10
CA ALA A 186 22.23 -1.72 -9.09
C ALA A 186 20.94 -2.23 -9.74
N GLU A 187 20.82 -3.54 -9.94
CA GLU A 187 19.59 -4.18 -10.42
C GLU A 187 18.49 -4.15 -9.34
N ALA A 188 18.82 -4.44 -8.08
CA ALA A 188 17.87 -4.35 -6.98
C ALA A 188 17.28 -2.94 -6.82
N ILE A 189 18.11 -1.91 -6.91
CA ILE A 189 17.69 -0.50 -6.89
C ILE A 189 16.66 -0.20 -8.01
N ARG A 190 16.78 -0.84 -9.17
CA ARG A 190 15.86 -0.65 -10.31
C ARG A 190 14.72 -1.67 -10.37
N GLY A 191 14.57 -2.54 -9.38
CA GLY A 191 13.65 -3.68 -9.48
C GLY A 191 12.19 -3.29 -9.74
N LEU A 192 11.65 -2.31 -9.02
CA LEU A 192 10.30 -1.80 -9.29
C LEU A 192 10.19 -1.12 -10.65
N GLN A 193 11.21 -0.35 -11.04
CA GLN A 193 11.28 0.29 -12.35
C GLN A 193 11.16 -0.74 -13.49
N VAL A 194 11.89 -1.85 -13.39
CA VAL A 194 11.84 -2.94 -14.36
C VAL A 194 10.44 -3.57 -14.41
N LEU A 195 9.84 -3.87 -13.26
CA LEU A 195 8.50 -4.45 -13.19
C LEU A 195 7.42 -3.52 -13.78
N ILE A 196 7.48 -2.22 -13.45
CA ILE A 196 6.58 -1.19 -13.98
C ILE A 196 6.66 -1.14 -15.50
N ASN A 197 7.89 -1.16 -16.06
CA ASN A 197 8.09 -1.18 -17.50
C ASN A 197 7.53 -2.44 -18.16
N HIS A 198 7.68 -3.62 -17.55
CA HIS A 198 7.09 -4.85 -18.08
C HIS A 198 5.56 -4.80 -18.07
N LEU A 199 4.95 -4.36 -16.97
CA LEU A 199 3.49 -4.19 -16.90
C LEU A 199 2.97 -3.17 -17.92
N HIS A 200 3.65 -2.03 -18.03
CA HIS A 200 3.28 -1.00 -18.99
C HIS A 200 3.32 -1.52 -20.42
N ASN A 201 4.38 -2.26 -20.77
CA ASN A 201 4.54 -2.84 -22.11
C ASN A 201 3.54 -3.95 -22.42
N HIS A 202 3.20 -4.78 -21.43
CA HIS A 202 2.25 -5.88 -21.58
C HIS A 202 0.82 -5.36 -21.74
N TYR A 203 0.37 -4.47 -20.84
CA TYR A 203 -1.01 -3.98 -20.83
C TYR A 203 -1.25 -2.76 -21.71
N LYS A 204 -0.19 -2.11 -22.21
CA LYS A 204 -0.25 -0.79 -22.89
C LYS A 204 -0.99 0.26 -22.07
N LYS A 205 -0.89 0.16 -20.74
CA LYS A 205 -1.51 1.06 -19.76
C LYS A 205 -0.48 1.49 -18.73
N ARG A 206 -0.65 2.69 -18.18
CA ARG A 206 0.15 3.11 -17.03
C ARG A 206 -0.22 2.30 -15.78
N VAL A 207 0.70 2.21 -14.82
CA VAL A 207 0.62 1.38 -13.62
C VAL A 207 0.19 2.22 -12.41
N ILE A 208 -0.71 1.70 -11.58
CA ILE A 208 -0.96 2.26 -10.25
C ILE A 208 -0.01 1.61 -9.25
N LEU A 209 0.76 2.40 -8.51
CA LEU A 209 1.80 1.93 -7.60
C LEU A 209 1.50 2.30 -6.15
N PHE A 210 1.45 1.30 -5.28
CA PHE A 210 1.39 1.51 -3.84
C PHE A 210 2.67 0.94 -3.20
N VAL A 211 3.38 1.78 -2.46
CA VAL A 211 4.54 1.40 -1.64
C VAL A 211 4.17 1.63 -0.18
N ASP A 212 4.20 0.59 0.64
CA ASP A 212 3.88 0.66 2.06
C ASP A 212 5.12 0.44 2.92
N ASP A 213 5.09 0.96 4.15
CA ASP A 213 6.15 0.81 5.15
C ASP A 213 7.53 1.27 4.65
N TYR A 214 7.59 2.34 3.84
CA TYR A 214 8.83 2.78 3.21
C TYR A 214 9.95 3.16 4.19
N ASP A 215 9.55 3.52 5.41
CA ASP A 215 10.42 3.92 6.50
C ASP A 215 10.91 2.75 7.36
N VAL A 216 10.37 1.54 7.19
CA VAL A 216 10.77 0.38 8.00
C VAL A 216 12.25 0.04 7.88
N PRO A 217 12.85 -0.06 6.67
CA PRO A 217 14.28 -0.36 6.55
C PRO A 217 15.15 0.62 7.33
N TRP A 218 14.79 1.91 7.31
CA TRP A 218 15.49 2.96 8.05
C TRP A 218 15.32 2.83 9.55
N THR A 219 14.10 2.60 10.03
CA THR A 219 13.86 2.41 11.48
C THR A 219 14.58 1.18 12.03
N TRP A 220 14.80 0.15 11.21
CA TRP A 220 15.49 -1.06 11.65
C TRP A 220 17.01 -0.87 11.69
N SER A 221 17.57 -0.05 10.79
CA SER A 221 18.99 0.30 10.80
C SER A 221 19.35 1.35 11.85
N SER A 222 18.42 2.24 12.21
CA SER A 222 18.66 3.29 13.21
C SER A 222 18.83 2.76 14.62
N ASP A 223 18.25 1.59 14.92
CA ASP A 223 18.18 1.09 16.29
C ASP A 223 19.52 0.55 16.82
N LEU A 224 20.50 0.19 15.97
CA LEU A 224 21.71 -0.50 16.41
C LEU A 224 22.92 -0.29 15.46
N ARG A 225 23.92 0.51 15.90
CA ARG A 225 25.30 0.77 15.37
C ARG A 225 25.51 2.11 14.63
N SER A 226 26.76 2.33 14.18
CA SER A 226 27.37 3.62 13.84
C SER A 226 26.57 4.41 12.80
N GLN A 227 26.57 5.74 12.92
CA GLN A 227 25.91 6.66 12.00
C GLN A 227 26.20 6.33 10.52
N THR A 228 27.44 5.95 10.22
CA THR A 228 27.89 5.55 8.87
C THR A 228 27.12 4.36 8.28
N GLU A 229 26.81 3.32 9.07
CA GLU A 229 26.06 2.15 8.58
C GLU A 229 24.60 2.51 8.31
N SER A 230 24.00 3.32 9.17
CA SER A 230 22.63 3.83 8.98
C SER A 230 22.53 4.70 7.72
N ASP A 231 23.51 5.57 7.48
CA ASP A 231 23.55 6.45 6.31
C ASP A 231 23.65 5.65 4.99
N GLN A 232 24.36 4.52 4.98
CA GLN A 232 24.42 3.64 3.82
C GLN A 232 23.06 2.98 3.52
N VAL A 233 22.36 2.50 4.54
CA VAL A 233 20.99 1.96 4.39
C VAL A 233 20.03 3.06 3.90
N HIS A 234 20.16 4.27 4.46
CA HIS A 234 19.35 5.42 4.07
C HIS A 234 19.54 5.76 2.60
N THR A 235 20.80 5.86 2.16
CA THR A 235 21.17 6.14 0.77
C THR A 235 20.63 5.05 -0.16
N PHE A 236 20.79 3.78 0.20
CA PHE A 236 20.36 2.65 -0.62
C PHE A 236 18.84 2.65 -0.87
N ILE A 237 18.03 2.81 0.18
CA ILE A 237 16.56 2.85 0.05
C ILE A 237 16.10 4.12 -0.65
N TYR A 238 16.76 5.25 -0.41
CA TYR A 238 16.49 6.47 -1.17
C TYR A 238 16.75 6.27 -2.66
N GLN A 239 17.87 5.66 -3.04
CA GLN A 239 18.17 5.36 -4.44
C GLN A 239 17.15 4.41 -5.07
N PHE A 240 16.69 3.40 -4.33
CA PHE A 240 15.61 2.51 -4.77
C PHE A 240 14.31 3.26 -5.07
N LEU A 241 13.87 4.14 -4.15
CA LEU A 241 12.69 4.98 -4.37
C LEU A 241 12.92 5.99 -5.50
N LEU A 242 14.10 6.62 -5.55
CA LEU A 242 14.48 7.54 -6.60
C LEU A 242 14.39 6.89 -7.97
N MET A 243 15.04 5.75 -8.20
CA MET A 243 14.99 5.06 -9.50
C MET A 243 13.59 4.55 -9.86
N THR A 244 12.74 4.28 -8.86
CA THR A 244 11.34 3.93 -9.09
C THR A 244 10.55 5.10 -9.69
N PHE A 245 10.83 6.35 -9.30
CA PHE A 245 10.09 7.54 -9.74
C PHE A 245 10.82 8.37 -10.81
N SER A 246 12.16 8.42 -10.82
CA SER A 246 12.99 9.38 -11.56
C SER A 246 12.96 9.25 -13.09
N GLU A 247 12.36 8.19 -13.63
CA GLU A 247 12.25 7.96 -15.08
C GLU A 247 10.86 7.43 -15.48
N GLN A 248 9.94 7.29 -14.52
CA GLN A 248 8.70 6.52 -14.69
C GLN A 248 7.42 7.34 -14.49
N ASP A 249 7.47 8.66 -14.36
CA ASP A 249 6.29 9.55 -14.39
C ASP A 249 5.38 9.27 -15.60
N ARG A 250 5.95 8.79 -16.72
CA ARG A 250 5.20 8.42 -17.93
C ARG A 250 4.55 7.04 -17.86
N CYS A 251 5.10 6.12 -17.08
CA CYS A 251 4.63 4.74 -16.96
C CYS A 251 3.75 4.52 -15.71
N ILE A 252 3.89 5.35 -14.68
CA ILE A 252 3.06 5.34 -13.49
C ILE A 252 1.88 6.28 -13.71
N HIS A 253 0.66 5.80 -13.46
CA HIS A 253 -0.55 6.62 -13.54
C HIS A 253 -0.71 7.43 -12.26
N ARG A 254 -0.65 6.74 -11.11
CA ARG A 254 -0.70 7.33 -9.77
C ARG A 254 0.05 6.48 -8.77
N SER A 255 0.52 7.10 -7.69
CA SER A 255 1.11 6.36 -6.58
C SER A 255 0.84 6.94 -5.19
N ILE A 256 0.88 6.05 -4.19
CA ILE A 256 1.06 6.43 -2.78
C ILE A 256 2.27 5.67 -2.24
N VAL A 257 3.21 6.39 -1.66
CA VAL A 257 4.26 5.87 -0.78
C VAL A 257 3.86 6.20 0.64
N ALA A 258 3.57 5.19 1.47
CA ALA A 258 3.07 5.39 2.82
C ALA A 258 4.04 4.87 3.88
N GLY A 259 4.17 5.60 4.97
CA GLY A 259 5.02 5.23 6.12
C GLY A 259 4.63 5.98 7.38
N SER A 260 5.36 5.72 8.47
CA SER A 260 5.11 6.34 9.77
C SER A 260 5.92 7.61 10.00
N TYR A 261 7.16 7.63 9.51
CA TYR A 261 8.08 8.75 9.68
C TYR A 261 8.41 9.37 8.33
N ARG A 262 8.48 10.70 8.29
CA ARG A 262 9.20 11.38 7.22
C ARG A 262 10.68 11.21 7.51
N VAL A 263 11.42 10.64 6.58
CA VAL A 263 12.88 10.72 6.67
C VAL A 263 13.34 12.02 6.06
N ALA A 264 13.72 12.91 6.96
CA ALA A 264 14.51 14.07 6.66
C ALA A 264 15.97 13.62 6.66
N SER A 265 16.52 13.37 5.47
CA SER A 265 17.96 13.43 5.27
C SER A 265 18.23 14.53 4.26
N GLU A 266 19.39 15.21 4.35
CA GLU A 266 19.82 16.18 3.33
C GLU A 266 19.87 15.55 1.93
N GLN A 267 19.94 14.22 1.86
CA GLN A 267 19.93 13.44 0.63
C GLN A 267 18.51 13.10 0.15
N PHE A 268 17.52 13.01 1.04
CA PHE A 268 16.11 12.74 0.73
C PHE A 268 15.39 14.03 0.32
N ASP A 269 15.87 14.63 -0.77
CA ASP A 269 15.22 15.80 -1.35
C ASP A 269 13.95 15.37 -2.09
N ASN A 270 12.80 15.54 -1.42
CA ASN A 270 11.47 15.26 -1.99
C ASN A 270 11.25 15.96 -3.34
N ASN A 271 11.93 17.09 -3.60
CA ASN A 271 11.84 17.78 -4.88
C ASN A 271 12.41 16.94 -6.03
N ARG A 272 13.35 16.02 -5.77
CA ARG A 272 13.89 15.10 -6.77
C ARG A 272 12.98 13.91 -7.05
N LEU A 273 12.10 13.56 -6.10
CA LEU A 273 11.17 12.43 -6.24
C LEU A 273 9.81 12.85 -6.85
N ASN A 274 9.55 14.15 -7.02
CA ASN A 274 8.25 14.70 -7.45
C ASN A 274 7.05 14.21 -6.61
N LEU A 275 7.28 13.83 -5.33
CA LEU A 275 6.22 13.35 -4.45
C LEU A 275 5.58 14.52 -3.70
N LYS A 276 4.26 14.67 -3.81
CA LYS A 276 3.53 15.58 -2.92
C LYS A 276 3.46 14.96 -1.52
N HIS A 277 4.17 15.57 -0.58
CA HIS A 277 4.10 15.17 0.81
C HIS A 277 2.77 15.59 1.44
N LEU A 278 2.02 14.60 1.94
CA LEU A 278 0.80 14.75 2.70
C LEU A 278 1.02 14.13 4.09
N THR A 279 0.81 14.93 5.13
CA THR A 279 0.91 14.47 6.51
C THR A 279 -0.49 14.16 7.06
N ALA A 280 -0.56 13.95 8.37
CA ALA A 280 -1.82 13.94 9.09
C ALA A 280 -2.60 15.26 8.88
N ILE A 281 -1.94 16.41 8.98
CA ILE A 281 -2.59 17.72 9.03
C ILE A 281 -2.66 18.34 7.64
N GLY A 282 -3.78 19.00 7.30
CA GLY A 282 -3.94 19.70 6.01
C GLY A 282 -4.03 18.77 4.79
N ASN A 283 -4.30 17.49 5.00
CA ASN A 283 -4.38 16.47 3.96
C ASN A 283 -5.84 16.09 3.69
N PRO A 284 -6.37 16.31 2.46
CA PRO A 284 -7.73 15.95 2.09
C PRO A 284 -8.05 14.46 2.26
N LEU A 285 -7.03 13.60 2.17
CA LEU A 285 -7.17 12.16 2.32
C LEU A 285 -7.11 11.72 3.79
N ALA A 286 -6.72 12.58 4.74
CA ALA A 286 -6.54 12.20 6.14
C ALA A 286 -7.83 11.66 6.77
N LYS A 287 -9.00 12.15 6.34
CA LYS A 287 -10.32 11.64 6.76
C LYS A 287 -10.53 10.14 6.48
N TYR A 288 -9.71 9.51 5.62
CA TYR A 288 -9.80 8.09 5.31
C TYR A 288 -8.89 7.20 6.15
N PHE A 289 -7.97 7.79 6.92
CA PHE A 289 -7.02 7.06 7.72
C PHE A 289 -7.38 7.16 9.18
N GLY A 290 -7.65 6.00 9.77
CA GLY A 290 -8.14 5.93 11.12
C GLY A 290 -9.60 6.32 11.28
N PHE A 291 -10.00 6.51 12.54
CA PHE A 291 -11.34 6.95 12.92
C PHE A 291 -11.38 8.46 13.16
N ILE A 292 -12.45 9.10 12.71
CA ILE A 292 -12.88 10.42 13.20
C ILE A 292 -13.78 10.26 14.44
N GLU A 293 -14.12 11.36 15.11
CA GLU A 293 -14.72 11.32 16.45
C GLU A 293 -16.10 10.69 16.41
N GLU A 294 -16.86 11.09 15.39
CA GLU A 294 -18.17 10.55 15.10
C GLU A 294 -18.12 9.03 14.81
N GLU A 295 -17.11 8.57 14.08
CA GLU A 295 -16.93 7.14 13.77
C GLU A 295 -16.54 6.32 14.99
N PHE A 296 -15.64 6.86 15.82
CA PHE A 296 -15.23 6.22 17.07
C PHE A 296 -16.41 6.08 18.03
N HIS A 297 -17.16 7.15 18.26
CA HIS A 297 -18.35 7.11 19.12
C HIS A 297 -19.39 6.13 18.60
N ALA A 298 -19.68 6.16 17.30
CA ALA A 298 -20.65 5.26 16.70
C ALA A 298 -20.20 3.78 16.75
N LEU A 299 -18.89 3.49 16.68
CA LEU A 299 -18.34 2.16 16.91
C LEU A 299 -18.55 1.72 18.37
N CYS A 300 -18.20 2.59 19.32
CA CYS A 300 -18.38 2.30 20.74
C CYS A 300 -19.85 2.02 21.09
N GLU A 301 -20.79 2.74 20.50
CA GLU A 301 -22.22 2.48 20.65
C GLU A 301 -22.63 1.14 20.02
N SER A 302 -22.18 0.87 18.80
CA SER A 302 -22.49 -0.38 18.08
C SER A 302 -22.03 -1.63 18.83
N TYR A 303 -20.87 -1.56 19.49
CA TYR A 303 -20.33 -2.64 20.32
C TYR A 303 -20.78 -2.58 21.79
N LYS A 304 -21.65 -1.62 22.16
CA LYS A 304 -22.11 -1.40 23.54
C LYS A 304 -20.95 -1.27 24.54
N VAL A 305 -19.87 -0.60 24.13
CA VAL A 305 -18.69 -0.36 24.97
C VAL A 305 -19.08 0.56 26.12
N SER A 306 -18.79 0.14 27.36
CA SER A 306 -19.08 0.94 28.56
C SER A 306 -18.24 2.24 28.58
N PRO A 307 -18.71 3.31 29.24
CA PRO A 307 -17.97 4.58 29.30
C PRO A 307 -16.51 4.44 29.77
N GLU A 308 -16.26 3.62 30.79
CA GLU A 308 -14.91 3.32 31.29
C GLU A 308 -14.02 2.68 30.20
N HIS A 309 -14.55 1.71 29.47
CA HIS A 309 -13.83 1.07 28.37
C HIS A 309 -13.69 1.98 27.13
N ARG A 310 -14.53 3.02 26.98
CA ARG A 310 -14.39 4.00 25.89
C ARG A 310 -13.15 4.87 26.09
N GLU A 311 -12.92 5.34 27.31
CA GLU A 311 -11.70 6.10 27.64
C GLU A 311 -10.44 5.26 27.44
N VAL A 312 -10.48 3.99 27.87
CA VAL A 312 -9.40 3.03 27.61
C VAL A 312 -9.22 2.82 26.10
N ALA A 313 -10.30 2.61 25.34
CA ALA A 313 -10.22 2.44 23.88
C ALA A 313 -9.67 3.69 23.17
N LYS A 314 -10.02 4.88 23.65
CA LYS A 314 -9.50 6.17 23.15
C LYS A 314 -7.99 6.30 23.43
N ALA A 315 -7.54 5.87 24.60
CA ALA A 315 -6.12 5.79 24.93
C ALA A 315 -5.37 4.74 24.09
N TYR A 316 -5.98 3.56 23.86
CA TYR A 316 -5.44 2.49 23.00
C TYR A 316 -5.39 2.86 21.51
N TYR A 317 -6.24 3.80 21.08
CA TYR A 317 -6.09 4.50 19.81
C TYR A 317 -4.94 5.55 19.86
N ASN A 318 -3.87 5.16 20.57
CA ASN A 318 -2.56 5.79 20.66
C ASN A 318 -2.50 7.23 21.17
N GLY A 319 -3.55 7.73 21.84
CA GLY A 319 -3.63 9.14 22.24
C GLY A 319 -3.54 10.13 21.07
N LEU A 320 -3.64 9.64 19.83
CA LEU A 320 -3.68 10.48 18.65
C LEU A 320 -5.04 11.16 18.63
N PRO A 321 -5.09 12.50 18.45
CA PRO A 321 -6.35 13.22 18.43
C PRO A 321 -7.23 12.53 17.40
N ILE A 322 -8.42 12.13 17.85
CA ILE A 322 -9.41 11.63 16.93
C ILE A 322 -9.56 12.70 15.85
N PHE A 323 -9.39 12.31 14.60
CA PHE A 323 -9.14 13.26 13.52
C PHE A 323 -10.34 14.20 13.38
N HIS A 324 -10.20 15.46 13.79
CA HIS A 324 -11.18 16.48 13.47
C HIS A 324 -10.79 17.10 12.12
N PRO A 325 -11.65 17.04 11.07
CA PRO A 325 -11.29 17.45 9.71
C PRO A 325 -10.86 18.92 9.58
N ASN A 326 -11.16 19.75 10.58
CA ASN A 326 -10.77 21.16 10.67
C ASN A 326 -9.66 21.44 11.70
N SER A 327 -8.90 20.42 12.11
CA SER A 327 -7.76 20.62 13.03
C SER A 327 -6.60 21.28 12.30
N THR A 328 -6.49 22.59 12.38
CA THR A 328 -5.26 23.33 12.11
C THR A 328 -4.45 23.38 13.40
N VAL A 329 -3.29 22.73 13.42
CA VAL A 329 -2.24 23.08 14.39
C VAL A 329 -1.22 23.88 13.60
N GLU A 330 -1.13 25.17 13.89
CA GLU A 330 -0.03 26.01 13.44
C GLU A 330 1.25 25.53 14.13
N PHE A 331 2.31 25.32 13.36
CA PHE A 331 3.64 25.02 13.87
C PHE A 331 4.38 26.32 14.22
#